data_AF-A0A7U9MP88-F1
#
_entry.id   AF-A0A7U9MP88-F1
#
_cell.length_a   1.000
_cell.length_b   1.000
_cell.length_c   1.000
_cell.angle_alpha   90.00
_cell.angle_beta   90.00
_cell.angle_gamma   90.00
#
_symmetry.space_group_name_H-M   'P 1'
#
loop_
_entity.id
_entity.type
_entity.pdbx_description
1 polymer ?
#
loop_
_entity_poly.entity_id
_entity_poly.type
_entity_poly.pdbx_seq_one_letter_code
_entity_poly.pdbx_strand_id
1 'polypeptide(L)'
;MGSKAGSASKVRLNSFDDLFGGAENTSGEQIIHAKLADLHTFKGHPFRVLDDEKMEETTESIGKYGVLVPGIVRPREGGGYEIIAGHRRKRGSEKAGLDTMPVIVRNYTDDEATIIMVDSNIQREDILPSEKAKAYAMKYEAMKHQGSKGGSTLDEVGEAAGESGKTVQRYVWLARLSDELLGMVDAKKIGIAQGVDISFLSEEQQQYVTVILQETGASVSNAQAAKLKEYGKSGELTLAMVRLILTEEKPKERKVTIKGDKINRYFPEDYSNDDIEGIIIGLLEEWQSKR
;
A
#
# COMPACT_ATOMS: atom_id res chain seq x y z
N MET A 1 14.40 37.02 22.28
CA MET A 1 14.65 35.65 22.78
C MET A 1 13.34 34.88 22.70
N GLY A 2 13.27 33.87 21.84
CA GLY A 2 12.08 33.02 21.70
C GLY A 2 12.44 31.79 20.88
N SER A 3 12.78 30.68 21.57
CA SER A 3 13.11 29.42 20.91
C SER A 3 11.83 28.68 20.52
N LYS A 4 11.67 28.41 19.23
CA LYS A 4 10.67 27.48 18.70
C LYS A 4 11.05 26.05 19.11
N ALA A 5 10.18 25.39 19.87
CA ALA A 5 10.28 23.96 20.14
C ALA A 5 9.85 23.18 18.89
N GLY A 6 10.68 22.22 18.48
CA GLY A 6 10.49 21.40 17.27
C GLY A 6 9.43 20.31 17.42
N SER A 7 8.98 19.80 16.27
CA SER A 7 7.91 18.80 16.04
C SER A 7 8.14 17.40 16.66
N ALA A 8 9.06 17.25 17.61
CA ALA A 8 9.31 15.98 18.31
C ALA A 8 8.36 15.76 19.52
N SER A 9 7.50 16.71 19.85
CA SER A 9 6.67 16.69 21.07
C SER A 9 5.25 16.12 20.88
N LYS A 10 4.92 15.54 19.72
CA LYS A 10 3.57 14.99 19.44
C LYS A 10 3.49 13.48 19.21
N VAL A 11 4.56 12.74 19.44
CA VAL A 11 4.51 11.27 19.42
C VAL A 11 4.33 10.79 20.87
N ARG A 12 3.07 10.55 21.27
CA ARG A 12 2.80 9.68 22.41
C ARG A 12 2.99 8.25 21.92
N LEU A 13 4.19 7.72 22.10
CA LEU A 13 4.39 6.28 22.16
C LEU A 13 3.64 5.79 23.40
N ASN A 14 2.48 5.17 23.20
CA ASN A 14 1.92 4.30 24.22
C ASN A 14 2.95 3.17 24.44
N SER A 15 3.18 2.84 25.70
CA SER A 15 4.44 2.31 26.21
C SER A 15 4.95 1.03 25.53
N PHE A 16 6.23 0.74 25.74
CA PHE A 16 6.96 -0.47 25.33
C PHE A 16 6.21 -1.79 25.64
N ASP A 17 5.30 -1.79 26.62
CA ASP A 17 4.45 -2.92 27.00
C ASP A 17 3.37 -3.28 25.96
N ASP A 18 2.94 -2.35 25.09
CA ASP A 18 1.94 -2.68 24.05
C ASP A 18 2.56 -3.47 22.88
N LEU A 19 3.88 -3.39 22.69
CA LEU A 19 4.62 -4.17 21.69
C LEU A 19 4.99 -5.57 22.19
N PHE A 20 5.04 -5.76 23.52
CA PHE A 20 5.48 -7.00 24.15
C PHE A 20 4.41 -7.68 25.02
N GLY A 21 3.23 -7.09 25.17
CA GLY A 21 2.16 -7.60 26.03
C GLY A 21 2.51 -7.41 27.50
N GLY A 22 1.64 -6.69 28.22
CA GLY A 22 1.77 -6.48 29.66
C GLY A 22 2.06 -7.77 30.42
N ALA A 23 2.91 -7.67 31.42
CA ALA A 23 3.46 -8.75 32.23
C ALA A 23 2.41 -9.45 33.10
N GLU A 24 1.45 -10.17 32.52
CA GLU A 24 0.60 -11.14 33.20
C GLU A 24 0.25 -12.30 32.25
N ASN A 25 1.27 -13.14 31.94
CA ASN A 25 1.20 -14.61 31.68
C ASN A 25 2.51 -15.12 31.06
N THR A 26 3.65 -14.95 31.73
CA THR A 26 4.94 -15.55 31.31
C THR A 26 5.06 -16.99 31.78
N SER A 27 4.35 -17.90 31.12
CA SER A 27 4.58 -19.34 31.18
C SER A 27 4.46 -19.93 29.76
N GLY A 28 5.41 -19.60 28.88
CA GLY A 28 5.44 -20.20 27.53
C GLY A 28 6.39 -19.60 26.50
N GLU A 29 6.97 -18.41 26.71
CA GLU A 29 7.86 -17.81 25.71
C GLU A 29 9.25 -18.44 25.76
N GLN A 30 9.50 -19.39 24.86
CA GLN A 30 10.80 -20.03 24.72
C GLN A 30 11.56 -19.42 23.54
N ILE A 31 12.71 -18.81 23.83
CA ILE A 31 13.71 -18.47 22.81
C ILE A 31 14.53 -19.72 22.53
N ILE A 32 14.53 -20.16 21.27
CA ILE A 32 15.34 -21.29 20.80
C ILE A 32 16.24 -20.86 19.65
N HIS A 33 17.35 -21.57 19.45
CA HIS A 33 18.12 -21.48 18.21
C HIS A 33 17.59 -22.53 17.23
N ALA A 34 16.76 -22.10 16.29
CA ALA A 34 16.19 -22.98 15.28
C ALA A 34 17.13 -23.09 14.09
N LYS A 35 17.25 -24.30 13.51
CA LYS A 35 17.97 -24.49 12.25
C LYS A 35 17.27 -23.74 11.14
N LEU A 36 18.03 -23.06 10.29
CA LEU A 36 17.45 -22.30 9.18
C LEU A 36 16.66 -23.20 8.21
N ALA A 37 17.06 -24.47 8.08
CA ALA A 37 16.36 -25.48 7.29
C ALA A 37 14.96 -25.85 7.83
N ASP A 38 14.75 -25.71 9.14
CA ASP A 38 13.47 -25.99 9.80
C ASP A 38 12.56 -24.73 9.85
N LEU A 39 13.07 -23.59 9.36
CA LEU A 39 12.35 -22.33 9.30
C LEU A 39 11.73 -22.13 7.91
N HIS A 40 10.42 -22.22 7.84
CA HIS A 40 9.63 -22.07 6.62
C HIS A 40 9.04 -20.67 6.49
N THR A 41 8.96 -20.17 5.26
CA THR A 41 8.31 -18.89 4.96
C THR A 41 6.82 -18.96 5.23
N PHE A 42 6.24 -17.85 5.69
CA PHE A 42 4.80 -17.72 5.85
C PHE A 42 4.04 -18.05 4.56
N LYS A 43 3.00 -18.88 4.66
CA LYS A 43 2.16 -19.24 3.51
C LYS A 43 1.48 -17.99 2.92
N GLY A 44 1.73 -17.72 1.64
CA GLY A 44 1.15 -16.56 0.95
C GLY A 44 1.70 -15.21 1.42
N HIS A 45 2.93 -15.18 1.95
CA HIS A 45 3.57 -13.94 2.41
C HIS A 45 3.52 -12.84 1.33
N PRO A 46 2.85 -11.70 1.59
CA PRO A 46 2.60 -10.70 0.57
C PRO A 46 3.84 -9.83 0.29
N PHE A 47 4.78 -9.75 1.22
CA PHE A 47 5.97 -8.91 1.08
C PHE A 47 7.15 -9.69 0.49
N ARG A 48 7.87 -9.07 -0.43
CA ARG A 48 9.08 -9.65 -0.99
C ARG A 48 10.26 -9.40 -0.07
N VAL A 49 11.13 -10.41 0.02
CA VAL A 49 12.47 -10.27 0.60
C VAL A 49 13.40 -9.89 -0.54
N LEU A 50 13.86 -8.65 -0.52
CA LEU A 50 14.78 -8.11 -1.52
C LEU A 50 16.22 -8.33 -1.06
N ASP A 51 17.05 -8.82 -1.99
CA ASP A 51 18.50 -8.87 -1.84
C ASP A 51 19.08 -7.51 -2.31
N ASP A 52 18.77 -6.47 -1.55
CA ASP A 52 19.18 -5.07 -1.76
C ASP A 52 20.42 -4.70 -0.93
N GLU A 53 20.94 -3.48 -1.09
CA GLU A 53 22.07 -2.96 -0.27
C GLU A 53 21.78 -3.07 1.23
N LYS A 54 20.54 -2.77 1.65
CA LYS A 54 20.08 -2.95 3.05
C LYS A 54 20.21 -4.40 3.53
N MET A 55 20.11 -5.39 2.65
CA MET A 55 20.28 -6.81 2.98
C MET A 55 21.75 -7.15 3.18
N GLU A 56 22.65 -6.55 2.40
CA GLU A 56 24.09 -6.72 2.58
C GLU A 56 24.53 -6.17 3.93
N GLU A 57 24.11 -4.97 4.30
CA GLU A 57 24.35 -4.39 5.63
C GLU A 57 23.81 -5.29 6.76
N THR A 58 22.60 -5.84 6.56
CA THR A 58 22.00 -6.79 7.52
C THR A 58 22.85 -8.06 7.64
N THR A 59 23.35 -8.57 6.51
CA THR A 59 24.18 -9.78 6.45
C THR A 59 25.52 -9.57 7.15
N GLU A 60 26.19 -8.44 6.88
CA GLU A 60 27.45 -8.08 7.54
C GLU A 60 27.28 -7.93 9.07
N SER A 61 26.20 -7.27 9.50
CA SER A 61 25.88 -7.13 10.92
C SER A 61 25.63 -8.49 11.57
N ILE A 62 24.88 -9.38 10.90
CA ILE A 62 24.61 -10.73 11.40
C ILE A 62 25.90 -11.55 11.45
N GLY A 63 26.79 -11.43 10.48
CA GLY A 63 28.10 -12.10 10.49
C GLY A 63 28.99 -11.64 11.64
N LYS A 64 28.95 -10.35 12.00
CA LYS A 64 29.75 -9.77 13.10
C LYS A 64 29.19 -10.05 14.49
N TYR A 65 27.89 -9.89 14.67
CA TYR A 65 27.26 -9.83 15.99
C TYR A 65 26.23 -10.95 16.22
N GLY A 66 25.97 -11.78 15.21
CA GLY A 66 24.84 -12.68 15.19
C GLY A 66 23.51 -11.93 15.04
N VAL A 67 22.42 -12.68 15.13
CA VAL A 67 21.07 -12.11 15.13
C VAL A 67 20.74 -11.63 16.55
N LEU A 68 20.75 -10.31 16.75
CA LEU A 68 20.53 -9.71 18.08
C LEU A 68 19.07 -9.77 18.54
N VAL A 69 18.14 -9.50 17.62
CA VAL A 69 16.71 -9.56 17.90
C VAL A 69 16.17 -10.89 17.35
N PRO A 70 15.57 -11.75 18.18
CA PRO A 70 15.00 -13.01 17.71
C PRO A 70 13.87 -12.83 16.68
N GLY A 71 13.75 -13.77 15.74
CA GLY A 71 12.56 -13.89 14.90
C GLY A 71 11.34 -14.36 15.69
N ILE A 72 10.14 -14.23 15.14
CA ILE A 72 8.91 -14.80 15.73
C ILE A 72 8.45 -15.93 14.81
N VAL A 73 8.22 -17.10 15.39
CA VAL A 73 7.81 -18.29 14.66
C VAL A 73 6.66 -19.00 15.36
N ARG A 74 5.89 -19.78 14.61
CA ARG A 74 4.91 -20.73 15.15
C ARG A 74 5.20 -22.17 14.72
N PRO A 75 4.87 -23.17 15.55
CA PRO A 75 4.98 -24.57 15.13
C PRO A 75 4.09 -24.89 13.91
N ARG A 76 4.53 -25.83 13.08
CA ARG A 76 3.76 -26.34 11.93
C ARG A 76 3.36 -27.80 12.17
N GLU A 77 2.17 -28.20 11.69
CA GLU A 77 1.71 -29.60 11.77
C GLU A 77 2.65 -30.59 11.07
N GLY A 78 3.31 -30.17 9.98
CA GLY A 78 4.28 -30.97 9.23
C GLY A 78 5.71 -30.98 9.81
N GLY A 79 5.90 -30.43 11.02
CA GLY A 79 7.22 -30.25 11.62
C GLY A 79 7.91 -28.94 11.21
N GLY A 80 8.93 -28.59 11.99
CA GLY A 80 9.61 -27.29 11.89
C GLY A 80 8.72 -26.13 12.34
N TYR A 81 9.05 -24.93 11.87
CA TYR A 81 8.39 -23.69 12.25
C TYR A 81 8.08 -22.82 11.04
N GLU A 82 6.98 -22.07 11.11
CA GLU A 82 6.65 -21.02 10.15
C GLU A 82 7.08 -19.66 10.70
N ILE A 83 7.84 -18.90 9.92
CA ILE A 83 8.26 -17.55 10.29
C ILE A 83 7.08 -16.60 10.13
N ILE A 84 6.74 -15.90 11.21
CA ILE A 84 5.74 -14.82 11.20
C ILE A 84 6.45 -13.49 11.00
N ALA A 85 7.56 -13.27 11.71
CA ALA A 85 8.38 -12.06 11.62
C ALA A 85 9.87 -12.38 11.62
N GLY A 86 10.65 -11.65 10.81
CA GLY A 86 12.09 -11.82 10.70
C GLY A 86 12.59 -12.55 9.45
N HIS A 87 11.80 -12.61 8.37
CA HIS A 87 12.21 -13.18 7.08
C HIS A 87 13.54 -12.62 6.55
N ARG A 88 13.79 -11.31 6.68
CA ARG A 88 15.08 -10.70 6.29
C ARG A 88 16.25 -11.18 7.15
N ARG A 89 16.02 -11.41 8.46
CA ARG A 89 17.04 -11.96 9.37
C ARG A 89 17.38 -13.41 9.02
N LYS A 90 16.39 -14.22 8.66
CA LYS A 90 16.61 -15.57 8.15
C LYS A 90 17.48 -15.54 6.89
N ARG A 91 17.11 -14.71 5.91
CA ARG A 91 17.86 -14.55 4.65
C ARG A 91 19.30 -14.05 4.88
N GLY A 92 19.48 -13.05 5.74
CA GLY A 92 20.80 -12.56 6.12
C GLY A 92 21.65 -13.61 6.85
N SER A 93 21.02 -14.45 7.69
CA SER A 93 21.70 -15.57 8.37
C SER A 93 22.15 -16.64 7.37
N GLU A 94 21.31 -16.97 6.38
CA GLU A 94 21.68 -17.88 5.27
C GLU A 94 22.89 -17.32 4.50
N LYS A 95 22.87 -16.02 4.14
CA LYS A 95 23.96 -15.36 3.43
C LYS A 95 25.24 -15.24 4.26
N ALA A 96 25.13 -15.06 5.57
CA ALA A 96 26.25 -15.01 6.50
C ALA A 96 26.85 -16.40 6.80
N GLY A 97 26.27 -17.49 6.26
CA GLY A 97 26.75 -18.85 6.48
C GLY A 97 26.44 -19.41 7.87
N LEU A 98 25.40 -18.89 8.54
CA LEU A 98 24.93 -19.43 9.82
C LEU A 98 23.98 -20.60 9.60
N ASP A 99 24.06 -21.62 10.46
CA ASP A 99 23.16 -22.77 10.41
C ASP A 99 21.86 -22.58 11.22
N THR A 100 21.88 -21.65 12.18
CA THR A 100 20.77 -21.41 13.10
C THR A 100 20.56 -19.92 13.34
N MET A 101 19.36 -19.55 13.78
CA MET A 101 19.08 -18.21 14.31
C MET A 101 18.17 -18.29 15.55
N PRO A 102 18.28 -17.34 16.50
CA PRO A 102 17.38 -17.22 17.62
C PRO A 102 15.97 -16.84 17.15
N VAL A 103 14.98 -17.56 17.65
CA VAL A 103 13.56 -17.34 17.41
C VAL A 103 12.75 -17.52 18.69
N ILE A 104 11.69 -16.74 18.84
CA ILE A 104 10.66 -16.91 19.87
C ILE A 104 9.57 -17.79 19.26
N VAL A 105 9.29 -18.92 19.90
CA VAL A 105 8.21 -19.82 19.49
C VAL A 105 6.92 -19.40 20.19
N ARG A 106 5.88 -19.10 19.42
CA ARG A 106 4.54 -18.81 19.93
C ARG A 106 3.50 -19.63 19.19
N ASN A 107 2.48 -20.11 19.92
CA ASN A 107 1.37 -20.83 19.34
C ASN A 107 0.32 -19.84 18.88
N TYR A 108 0.24 -19.63 17.56
CA TYR A 108 -0.72 -18.74 16.93
C TYR A 108 -1.60 -19.49 15.95
N THR A 109 -2.89 -19.16 15.96
CA THR A 109 -3.83 -19.51 14.89
C THR A 109 -3.43 -18.87 13.56
N ASP A 110 -3.99 -19.35 12.45
CA ASP A 110 -3.73 -18.78 11.12
C ASP A 110 -4.10 -17.30 11.04
N ASP A 111 -5.22 -16.90 11.64
CA ASP A 111 -5.67 -15.52 11.64
C ASP A 111 -4.76 -14.62 12.49
N GLU A 112 -4.39 -15.05 13.71
CA GLU A 112 -3.46 -14.29 14.57
C GLU A 112 -2.09 -14.12 13.91
N ALA A 113 -1.56 -15.19 13.32
CA ALA A 113 -0.28 -15.17 12.64
C ALA A 113 -0.32 -14.23 11.42
N THR A 114 -1.43 -14.20 10.69
CA THR A 114 -1.65 -13.28 9.56
C THR A 114 -1.65 -11.83 10.03
N ILE A 115 -2.38 -11.51 11.11
CA ILE A 115 -2.46 -10.15 11.66
C ILE A 115 -1.07 -9.65 12.09
N ILE A 116 -0.33 -10.44 12.87
CA ILE A 116 1.00 -10.09 13.35
C ILE A 116 2.01 -9.93 12.20
N MET A 117 1.94 -10.83 11.20
CA MET A 117 2.80 -10.76 10.02
C MET A 117 2.56 -9.47 9.24
N VAL A 118 1.30 -9.07 9.04
CA VAL A 118 0.97 -7.82 8.35
C VAL A 118 1.44 -6.61 9.16
N ASP A 119 1.12 -6.54 10.45
CA ASP A 119 1.41 -5.36 11.28
C ASP A 119 2.92 -5.12 11.45
N SER A 120 3.72 -6.19 11.51
CA SER A 120 5.18 -6.07 11.58
C SER A 120 5.85 -5.59 10.28
N ASN A 121 5.14 -5.57 9.15
CA ASN A 121 5.69 -5.22 7.83
C ASN A 121 5.03 -3.99 7.18
N ILE A 122 3.81 -3.63 7.58
CA ILE A 122 3.01 -2.61 6.90
C ILE A 122 3.60 -1.19 6.99
N GLN A 123 4.42 -0.93 8.01
CA GLN A 123 5.09 0.36 8.25
C GLN A 123 6.44 0.50 7.52
N ARG A 124 6.81 -0.44 6.64
CA ARG A 124 8.04 -0.32 5.84
C ARG A 124 7.98 0.92 4.93
N GLU A 125 9.08 1.68 4.88
CA GLU A 125 9.18 2.89 4.06
C GLU A 125 8.96 2.62 2.56
N ASP A 126 9.51 1.50 2.06
CA ASP A 126 9.53 1.14 0.64
C ASP A 126 8.49 0.07 0.27
N ILE A 127 7.32 0.07 0.91
CA ILE A 127 6.24 -0.89 0.62
C ILE A 127 5.57 -0.61 -0.72
N LEU A 128 5.44 -1.63 -1.57
CA LEU A 128 4.75 -1.50 -2.85
C LEU A 128 3.22 -1.44 -2.66
N PRO A 129 2.48 -0.70 -3.52
CA PRO A 129 1.02 -0.70 -3.51
C PRO A 129 0.41 -2.10 -3.59
N SER A 130 0.99 -3.01 -4.40
CA SER A 130 0.52 -4.40 -4.52
C SER A 130 0.72 -5.22 -3.24
N GLU A 131 1.87 -5.08 -2.58
CA GLU A 131 2.16 -5.73 -1.31
C GLU A 131 1.18 -5.24 -0.23
N LYS A 132 0.97 -3.93 -0.17
CA LYS A 132 0.03 -3.29 0.75
C LYS A 132 -1.42 -3.74 0.52
N ALA A 133 -1.83 -3.83 -0.75
CA ALA A 133 -3.14 -4.35 -1.13
C ALA A 133 -3.36 -5.78 -0.63
N LYS A 134 -2.44 -6.69 -0.94
CA LYS A 134 -2.51 -8.09 -0.52
C LYS A 134 -2.49 -8.21 1.00
N ALA A 135 -1.60 -7.49 1.68
CA ALA A 135 -1.49 -7.49 3.13
C ALA A 135 -2.79 -7.02 3.82
N TYR A 136 -3.37 -5.90 3.40
CA TYR A 136 -4.63 -5.43 3.97
C TYR A 136 -5.80 -6.35 3.68
N ALA A 137 -5.88 -6.93 2.48
CA ALA A 137 -6.92 -7.92 2.18
C ALA A 137 -6.80 -9.17 3.07
N MET A 138 -5.59 -9.68 3.28
CA MET A 138 -5.34 -10.82 4.18
C MET A 138 -5.71 -10.50 5.63
N LYS A 139 -5.26 -9.36 6.16
CA LYS A 139 -5.58 -8.93 7.54
C LYS A 139 -7.09 -8.73 7.71
N TYR A 140 -7.74 -8.10 6.74
CA TYR A 140 -9.18 -7.85 6.77
C TYR A 140 -10.00 -9.14 6.82
N GLU A 141 -9.65 -10.14 6.02
CA GLU A 141 -10.33 -11.44 6.04
C GLU A 141 -10.04 -12.23 7.34
N ALA A 142 -8.79 -12.19 7.84
CA ALA A 142 -8.45 -12.79 9.14
C ALA A 142 -9.26 -12.19 10.30
N MET A 143 -9.39 -10.86 10.35
CA MET A 143 -10.19 -10.19 11.40
C MET A 143 -11.69 -10.50 11.29
N LYS A 144 -12.22 -10.67 10.07
CA LYS A 144 -13.60 -11.10 9.87
C LYS A 144 -13.85 -12.52 10.38
N HIS A 145 -12.94 -13.46 10.13
CA HIS A 145 -13.07 -14.83 10.61
C HIS A 145 -13.11 -14.91 12.14
N GLN A 146 -12.39 -14.01 12.81
CA GLN A 146 -12.42 -13.86 14.27
C GLN A 146 -13.71 -13.23 14.83
N GLY A 147 -14.67 -12.88 13.97
CA GLY A 147 -15.99 -12.40 14.37
C GLY A 147 -16.17 -10.89 14.36
N SER A 148 -15.19 -10.11 13.89
CA SER A 148 -15.38 -8.67 13.69
C SER A 148 -16.40 -8.40 12.58
N LYS A 149 -17.48 -7.69 12.92
CA LYS A 149 -18.55 -7.33 11.98
C LYS A 149 -18.47 -5.85 11.57
N GLY A 150 -18.29 -5.58 10.27
CA GLY A 150 -18.68 -4.31 9.64
C GLY A 150 -17.57 -3.26 9.49
N GLY A 151 -17.98 -1.99 9.40
CA GLY A 151 -17.10 -0.84 9.07
C GLY A 151 -15.94 -0.61 10.03
N SER A 152 -16.09 -0.99 11.31
CA SER A 152 -15.04 -0.91 12.34
C SER A 152 -13.78 -1.69 11.95
N THR A 153 -13.94 -2.83 11.28
CA THR A 153 -12.82 -3.70 10.89
C THR A 153 -11.87 -3.01 9.92
N LEU A 154 -12.36 -2.13 9.05
CA LEU A 154 -11.49 -1.40 8.11
C LEU A 154 -10.61 -0.38 8.84
N ASP A 155 -11.16 0.28 9.86
CA ASP A 155 -10.41 1.23 10.67
C ASP A 155 -9.38 0.49 11.55
N GLU A 156 -9.76 -0.64 12.16
CA GLU A 156 -8.85 -1.50 12.93
C GLU A 156 -7.71 -2.08 12.08
N VAL A 157 -7.99 -2.46 10.82
CA VAL A 157 -6.95 -2.92 9.88
C VAL A 157 -5.91 -1.82 9.63
N GLY A 158 -6.36 -0.56 9.51
CA GLY A 158 -5.53 0.60 9.21
C GLY A 158 -4.79 1.19 10.41
N GLU A 159 -5.21 0.88 11.63
CA GLU A 159 -4.70 1.46 12.88
C GLU A 159 -3.17 1.32 13.01
N ALA A 160 -2.65 0.11 12.78
CA ALA A 160 -1.21 -0.16 12.83
C ALA A 160 -0.41 0.69 11.83
N ALA A 161 -1.00 1.12 10.71
CA ALA A 161 -0.34 1.96 9.72
C ALA A 161 -0.71 3.45 9.83
N GLY A 162 -1.56 3.83 10.79
CA GLY A 162 -2.12 5.18 10.88
C GLY A 162 -3.00 5.55 9.69
N GLU A 163 -3.59 4.58 9.00
CA GLU A 163 -4.43 4.80 7.82
C GLU A 163 -5.91 4.78 8.16
N SER A 164 -6.69 5.63 7.47
CA SER A 164 -8.15 5.59 7.59
C SER A 164 -8.74 4.33 6.96
N GLY A 165 -9.87 3.84 7.48
CA GLY A 165 -10.58 2.70 6.90
C GLY A 165 -10.97 2.90 5.42
N LYS A 166 -11.17 4.14 4.97
CA LYS A 166 -11.37 4.47 3.54
C LYS A 166 -10.13 4.16 2.69
N THR A 167 -8.94 4.38 3.22
CA THR A 167 -7.68 4.09 2.53
C THR A 167 -7.45 2.58 2.47
N VAL A 168 -7.64 1.90 3.61
CA VAL A 168 -7.61 0.44 3.67
C VAL A 168 -8.60 -0.18 2.68
N GLN A 169 -9.84 0.31 2.62
CA GLN A 169 -10.85 -0.19 1.71
C GLN A 169 -10.42 -0.10 0.23
N ARG A 170 -9.75 0.99 -0.16
CA ARG A 170 -9.21 1.13 -1.52
C ARG A 170 -8.17 0.06 -1.81
N TYR A 171 -7.25 -0.20 -0.88
CA TYR A 171 -6.24 -1.25 -1.03
C TYR A 171 -6.86 -2.66 -1.04
N VAL A 172 -7.89 -2.91 -0.23
CA VAL A 172 -8.63 -4.19 -0.25
C VAL A 172 -9.33 -4.39 -1.60
N TRP A 173 -9.88 -3.34 -2.21
CA TRP A 173 -10.41 -3.42 -3.58
C TRP A 173 -9.30 -3.65 -4.59
N LEU A 174 -8.18 -2.93 -4.46
CA LEU A 174 -7.02 -3.07 -5.34
C LEU A 174 -6.48 -4.51 -5.35
N ALA A 175 -6.56 -5.24 -4.24
CA ALA A 175 -6.15 -6.64 -4.13
C ALA A 175 -6.94 -7.60 -5.04
N ARG A 176 -8.06 -7.15 -5.63
CA ARG A 176 -8.86 -7.92 -6.59
C ARG A 176 -8.38 -7.79 -8.04
N LEU A 177 -7.38 -6.94 -8.28
CA LEU A 177 -6.73 -6.84 -9.58
C LEU A 177 -5.90 -8.09 -9.86
N SER A 178 -5.77 -8.45 -11.15
CA SER A 178 -4.79 -9.44 -11.59
C SER A 178 -3.37 -9.03 -11.20
N ASP A 179 -2.46 -10.00 -11.09
CA ASP A 179 -1.07 -9.74 -10.73
C ASP A 179 -0.38 -8.81 -11.74
N GLU A 180 -0.73 -8.90 -13.02
CA GLU A 180 -0.23 -8.01 -14.07
C GLU A 180 -0.68 -6.56 -13.83
N LEU A 181 -1.96 -6.35 -13.51
CA LEU A 181 -2.51 -5.02 -13.25
C LEU A 181 -1.96 -4.43 -11.95
N LEU A 182 -1.78 -5.24 -10.90
CA LEU A 182 -1.08 -4.83 -9.69
C LEU A 182 0.36 -4.40 -9.99
N GLY A 183 1.07 -5.15 -10.84
CA GLY A 183 2.40 -4.77 -11.30
C GLY A 183 2.41 -3.45 -12.08
N MET A 184 1.37 -3.16 -12.86
CA MET A 184 1.21 -1.86 -13.52
C MET A 184 0.93 -0.72 -12.54
N VAL A 185 0.29 -1.00 -11.39
CA VAL A 185 0.11 -0.01 -10.31
C VAL A 185 1.43 0.26 -9.60
N ASP A 186 2.21 -0.77 -9.30
CA ASP A 186 3.55 -0.62 -8.72
C ASP A 186 4.46 0.22 -9.64
N ALA A 187 4.37 -0.01 -10.96
CA ALA A 187 5.07 0.75 -11.98
C ALA A 187 4.48 2.15 -12.26
N LYS A 188 3.44 2.58 -11.52
CA LYS A 188 2.73 3.86 -11.68
C LYS A 188 2.12 4.10 -13.06
N LYS A 189 1.91 3.06 -13.87
CA LYS A 189 1.18 3.13 -15.16
C LYS A 189 -0.33 3.25 -14.94
N ILE A 190 -0.81 2.64 -13.86
CA ILE A 190 -2.17 2.75 -13.34
C ILE A 190 -2.05 3.40 -11.96
N GLY A 191 -2.76 4.50 -11.71
CA GLY A 191 -2.83 5.05 -10.36
C GLY A 191 -3.82 4.29 -9.47
N ILE A 192 -3.72 4.45 -8.16
CA ILE A 192 -4.53 3.70 -7.19
C ILE A 192 -6.03 3.87 -7.45
N ALA A 193 -6.49 5.10 -7.75
CA ALA A 193 -7.91 5.35 -8.03
C ALA A 193 -8.40 4.61 -9.29
N GLN A 194 -7.60 4.62 -10.36
CA GLN A 194 -7.94 3.88 -11.57
C GLN A 194 -7.93 2.37 -11.32
N GLY A 195 -6.95 1.87 -10.57
CA GLY A 195 -6.86 0.47 -10.18
C GLY A 195 -8.08 0.03 -9.36
N VAL A 196 -8.55 0.86 -8.43
CA VAL A 196 -9.78 0.61 -7.67
C VAL A 196 -11.01 0.51 -8.59
N ASP A 197 -11.11 1.31 -9.65
CA ASP A 197 -12.24 1.19 -10.56
C ASP A 197 -12.14 -0.07 -11.43
N ILE A 198 -10.94 -0.39 -11.93
CA ILE A 198 -10.66 -1.60 -12.72
C ILE A 198 -10.88 -2.87 -11.87
N SER A 199 -10.69 -2.82 -10.55
CA SER A 199 -10.88 -3.98 -9.66
C SER A 199 -12.34 -4.44 -9.51
N PHE A 200 -13.30 -3.71 -10.09
CA PHE A 200 -14.71 -4.12 -10.19
C PHE A 200 -15.03 -4.88 -11.47
N LEU A 201 -14.07 -5.00 -12.40
CA LEU A 201 -14.21 -5.76 -13.63
C LEU A 201 -14.03 -7.27 -13.37
N SER A 202 -14.66 -8.10 -14.21
CA SER A 202 -14.43 -9.55 -14.20
C SER A 202 -12.98 -9.89 -14.59
N GLU A 203 -12.53 -11.11 -14.30
CA GLU A 203 -11.19 -11.57 -14.69
C GLU A 203 -10.94 -11.43 -16.20
N GLU A 204 -11.94 -11.79 -17.02
CA GLU A 204 -11.86 -11.64 -18.48
C GLU A 204 -11.73 -10.17 -18.91
N GLN A 205 -12.52 -9.27 -18.31
CA GLN A 205 -12.46 -7.85 -18.61
C GLN A 205 -11.13 -7.22 -18.15
N GLN A 206 -10.59 -7.65 -17.01
CA GLN A 206 -9.26 -7.27 -16.56
C GLN A 206 -8.18 -7.75 -17.53
N GLN A 207 -8.34 -8.95 -18.11
CA GLN A 207 -7.44 -9.44 -19.16
C GLN A 207 -7.50 -8.55 -20.41
N TYR A 208 -8.69 -8.11 -20.82
CA TYR A 208 -8.82 -7.16 -21.94
C TYR A 208 -8.04 -5.87 -21.68
N VAL A 209 -8.19 -5.28 -20.49
CA VAL A 209 -7.46 -4.07 -20.08
C VAL A 209 -5.96 -4.31 -20.11
N THR A 210 -5.50 -5.44 -19.56
CA THR A 210 -4.07 -5.83 -19.54
C THR A 210 -3.48 -5.90 -20.94
N VAL A 211 -4.14 -6.62 -21.86
CA VAL A 211 -3.68 -6.78 -23.25
C VAL A 211 -3.56 -5.41 -23.93
N ILE A 212 -4.58 -4.57 -23.83
CA ILE A 212 -4.58 -3.25 -24.49
C ILE A 212 -3.49 -2.34 -23.90
N LEU A 213 -3.30 -2.34 -22.58
CA LEU A 213 -2.24 -1.52 -21.95
C LEU A 213 -0.84 -1.99 -22.33
N GLN A 214 -0.63 -3.30 -22.47
CA GLN A 214 0.65 -3.85 -22.94
C GLN A 214 0.93 -3.52 -24.41
N GLU A 215 -0.09 -3.62 -25.28
CA GLU A 215 0.05 -3.30 -26.70
C GLU A 215 0.28 -1.82 -26.98
N THR A 216 -0.48 -0.94 -26.29
CA THR A 216 -0.50 0.50 -26.59
C THR A 216 0.50 1.30 -25.77
N GLY A 217 0.94 0.78 -24.62
CA GLY A 217 1.73 1.52 -23.64
C GLY A 217 1.00 2.72 -23.02
N ALA A 218 -0.33 2.82 -23.20
CA ALA A 218 -1.11 3.94 -22.72
C ALA A 218 -1.20 3.97 -21.18
N SER A 219 -1.34 5.18 -20.62
CA SER A 219 -1.69 5.39 -19.21
C SER A 219 -3.20 5.51 -19.06
N VAL A 220 -3.77 5.01 -17.95
CA VAL A 220 -5.20 5.11 -17.68
C VAL A 220 -5.54 6.40 -16.92
N SER A 221 -6.48 7.20 -17.43
CA SER A 221 -7.05 8.34 -16.71
C SER A 221 -8.22 7.94 -15.81
N ASN A 222 -8.61 8.80 -14.85
CA ASN A 222 -9.80 8.57 -14.02
C ASN A 222 -11.08 8.41 -14.85
N ALA A 223 -11.26 9.23 -15.89
CA ALA A 223 -12.43 9.17 -16.74
C ALA A 223 -12.51 7.84 -17.51
N GLN A 224 -11.38 7.35 -18.02
CA GLN A 224 -11.30 6.07 -18.71
C GLN A 224 -11.60 4.90 -17.76
N ALA A 225 -11.00 4.88 -16.57
CA ALA A 225 -11.25 3.85 -15.57
C ALA A 225 -12.73 3.81 -15.14
N ALA A 226 -13.34 4.98 -14.95
CA ALA A 226 -14.77 5.10 -14.63
C ALA A 226 -15.65 4.54 -15.76
N LYS A 227 -15.38 4.89 -17.02
CA LYS A 227 -16.08 4.32 -18.20
C LYS A 227 -15.94 2.80 -18.24
N LEU A 228 -14.72 2.27 -18.07
CA LEU A 228 -14.47 0.82 -18.05
C LEU A 228 -15.35 0.14 -16.99
N LYS A 229 -15.37 0.67 -15.76
CA LYS A 229 -16.19 0.14 -14.66
C LYS A 229 -17.68 0.21 -14.95
N GLU A 230 -18.16 1.28 -15.56
CA GLU A 230 -19.58 1.44 -15.92
C GLU A 230 -20.03 0.37 -16.94
N TYR A 231 -19.31 0.25 -18.06
CA TYR A 231 -19.60 -0.78 -19.07
C TYR A 231 -19.34 -2.21 -18.56
N GLY A 232 -18.37 -2.37 -17.65
CA GLY A 232 -18.12 -3.65 -17.00
C GLY A 232 -19.32 -4.13 -16.20
N LYS A 233 -19.98 -3.21 -15.48
CA LYS A 233 -21.21 -3.47 -14.71
C LYS A 233 -22.43 -3.74 -15.60
N SER A 234 -22.54 -3.10 -16.77
CA SER A 234 -23.65 -3.38 -17.70
C SER A 234 -23.48 -4.72 -18.41
N GLY A 235 -22.29 -5.35 -18.34
CA GLY A 235 -21.97 -6.58 -19.05
C GLY A 235 -21.68 -6.38 -20.54
N GLU A 236 -21.57 -5.13 -20.99
CA GLU A 236 -21.38 -4.77 -22.40
C GLU A 236 -19.90 -4.57 -22.76
N LEU A 237 -19.00 -4.58 -21.77
CA LEU A 237 -17.58 -4.30 -21.99
C LEU A 237 -16.88 -5.39 -22.81
N THR A 238 -16.67 -5.11 -24.09
CA THR A 238 -15.90 -5.95 -25.01
C THR A 238 -14.44 -5.47 -25.15
N LEU A 239 -13.55 -6.34 -25.63
CA LEU A 239 -12.15 -5.98 -25.93
C LEU A 239 -12.05 -4.76 -26.88
N ALA A 240 -12.94 -4.65 -27.88
CA ALA A 240 -12.96 -3.52 -28.80
C ALA A 240 -13.34 -2.20 -28.11
N MET A 241 -14.30 -2.24 -27.17
CA MET A 241 -14.65 -1.08 -26.36
C MET A 241 -13.51 -0.68 -25.43
N VAL A 242 -12.86 -1.64 -24.77
CA VAL A 242 -11.68 -1.37 -23.93
C VAL A 242 -10.60 -0.66 -24.74
N ARG A 243 -10.31 -1.14 -25.96
CA ARG A 243 -9.38 -0.46 -26.87
C ARG A 243 -9.81 0.97 -27.13
N LEU A 244 -11.05 1.18 -27.57
CA LEU A 244 -11.58 2.50 -27.89
C LEU A 244 -11.48 3.47 -26.71
N ILE A 245 -11.83 3.02 -25.50
CA ILE A 245 -11.76 3.82 -24.27
C ILE A 245 -10.31 4.17 -23.94
N LEU A 246 -9.40 3.20 -23.96
CA LEU A 246 -8.01 3.41 -23.55
C LEU A 246 -7.18 4.19 -24.58
N THR A 247 -7.54 4.13 -25.85
CA THR A 247 -6.91 4.90 -26.93
C THR A 247 -7.61 6.23 -27.23
N GLU A 248 -8.72 6.53 -26.55
CA GLU A 248 -9.42 7.81 -26.70
C GLU A 248 -8.43 8.96 -26.45
N GLU A 249 -8.30 9.86 -27.43
CA GLU A 249 -7.40 11.00 -27.30
C GLU A 249 -7.84 11.83 -26.09
N LYS A 250 -6.94 11.97 -25.11
CA LYS A 250 -7.20 12.78 -23.93
C LYS A 250 -7.53 14.20 -24.38
N PRO A 251 -8.63 14.81 -23.91
CA PRO A 251 -8.86 16.23 -24.11
C PRO A 251 -7.62 16.96 -23.58
N LYS A 252 -6.98 17.79 -24.42
CA LYS A 252 -5.88 18.64 -23.96
C LYS A 252 -6.47 19.68 -23.01
N GLU A 253 -6.53 19.38 -21.72
CA GLU A 253 -6.88 20.37 -20.70
C GLU A 253 -5.87 21.52 -20.79
N ARG A 254 -6.31 22.66 -21.33
CA ARG A 254 -5.49 23.86 -21.40
C ARG A 254 -5.45 24.49 -20.01
N LYS A 255 -4.50 24.07 -19.19
CA LYS A 255 -4.25 24.73 -17.91
C LYS A 255 -3.47 26.02 -18.15
N VAL A 256 -4.18 27.14 -18.20
CA VAL A 256 -3.57 28.48 -18.22
C VAL A 256 -3.44 28.96 -16.78
N THR A 257 -2.20 29.06 -16.28
CA THR A 257 -1.92 29.69 -14.99
C THR A 257 -1.38 31.09 -15.22
N ILE A 258 -2.12 32.10 -14.77
CA ILE A 258 -1.69 33.49 -14.81
C ILE A 258 -1.03 33.81 -13.45
N LYS A 259 0.22 34.28 -13.47
CA LYS A 259 0.94 34.67 -12.24
C LYS A 259 0.36 35.98 -11.69
N GLY A 260 0.25 36.09 -10.35
CA GLY A 260 -0.24 37.27 -9.65
C GLY A 260 0.46 38.57 -10.09
N ASP A 261 1.79 38.58 -10.13
CA ASP A 261 2.57 39.76 -10.55
C ASP A 261 2.23 40.24 -11.97
N LYS A 262 1.78 39.33 -12.84
CA LYS A 262 1.37 39.69 -14.19
C LYS A 262 -0.01 40.31 -14.22
N ILE A 263 -0.92 39.92 -13.33
CA ILE A 263 -2.32 40.35 -13.35
C ILE A 263 -2.53 41.58 -12.47
N ASN A 264 -1.90 41.63 -11.29
CA ASN A 264 -2.09 42.69 -10.30
C ASN A 264 -1.73 44.08 -10.84
N ARG A 265 -0.84 44.20 -11.83
CA ARG A 265 -0.52 45.50 -12.46
C ARG A 265 -1.69 46.16 -13.21
N TYR A 266 -2.74 45.41 -13.52
CA TYR A 266 -3.92 45.89 -14.25
C TYR A 266 -5.10 46.22 -13.32
N PHE A 267 -4.97 45.95 -12.02
CA PHE A 267 -6.04 46.14 -11.05
C PHE A 267 -5.58 47.05 -9.90
N PRO A 268 -6.46 47.90 -9.37
CA PRO A 268 -6.18 48.69 -8.16
C PRO A 268 -5.87 47.80 -6.93
N GLU A 269 -5.12 48.32 -5.96
CA GLU A 269 -4.71 47.56 -4.75
C GLU A 269 -5.88 47.21 -3.81
N ASP A 270 -7.01 47.89 -3.93
CA ASP A 270 -8.21 47.70 -3.13
C ASP A 270 -9.15 46.60 -3.67
N TYR A 271 -8.83 46.02 -4.83
CA TYR A 271 -9.64 44.97 -5.45
C TYR A 271 -9.37 43.61 -4.79
N SER A 272 -10.44 42.90 -4.44
CA SER A 272 -10.33 41.53 -3.96
C SER A 272 -10.03 40.56 -5.11
N ASN A 273 -9.60 39.34 -4.78
CA ASN A 273 -9.40 38.30 -5.79
C ASN A 273 -10.68 38.01 -6.59
N ASP A 274 -11.85 38.08 -5.94
CA ASP A 274 -13.15 37.83 -6.55
C ASP A 274 -13.52 38.96 -7.53
N ASP A 275 -13.19 40.22 -7.21
CA ASP A 275 -13.39 41.37 -8.11
C ASP A 275 -12.52 41.24 -9.36
N ILE A 276 -11.26 40.86 -9.18
CA ILE A 276 -10.31 40.61 -10.27
C ILE A 276 -10.80 39.47 -11.16
N GLU A 277 -11.21 38.35 -10.56
CA GLU A 277 -11.75 37.18 -11.28
C GLU A 277 -13.02 37.54 -12.06
N GLY A 278 -13.96 38.24 -11.44
CA GLY A 278 -15.21 38.67 -12.07
C GLY A 278 -14.99 39.56 -13.29
N ILE A 279 -14.05 40.51 -13.21
CA ILE A 279 -13.71 41.38 -14.34
C ILE A 279 -13.03 40.60 -15.46
N ILE A 280 -12.11 39.69 -15.15
CA ILE A 280 -11.45 38.85 -16.16
C ILE A 280 -12.48 38.02 -16.91
N ILE A 281 -13.40 37.38 -16.19
CA ILE A 281 -14.47 36.57 -16.78
C ILE A 281 -15.36 37.45 -17.66
N GLY A 282 -15.82 38.60 -17.17
CA GLY A 282 -16.67 39.52 -17.93
C GLY A 282 -16.01 40.01 -19.23
N LEU A 283 -14.72 40.38 -19.18
CA LEU A 283 -13.97 40.77 -20.38
C LEU A 283 -13.83 39.63 -21.40
N LEU A 284 -13.70 38.38 -20.92
CA LEU A 284 -13.62 37.20 -21.78
C LEU A 284 -14.98 36.84 -22.39
N GLU A 285 -16.07 36.99 -21.65
CA GLU A 285 -17.44 36.80 -22.16
C GLU A 285 -17.78 37.85 -23.24
N GLU A 286 -17.40 39.11 -23.02
CA GLU A 286 -17.52 40.16 -24.03
C GLU A 286 -16.67 39.85 -25.28
N TRP A 287 -15.45 39.37 -25.10
CA TRP A 287 -14.60 38.98 -26.24
C TRP A 287 -15.20 37.80 -27.01
N GLN A 288 -15.76 36.81 -26.31
CA GLN A 288 -16.39 35.64 -26.91
C GLN A 288 -17.66 36.00 -27.67
N SER A 289 -18.49 36.89 -27.13
CA SER A 289 -19.74 37.31 -27.79
C SER A 289 -19.51 38.16 -29.04
N LYS A 290 -18.32 38.76 -29.20
CA LYS A 290 -17.90 39.51 -30.39
C LYS A 290 -17.27 38.63 -31.49
N ARG A 291 -17.20 37.32 -31.28
CA ARG A 291 -16.57 36.34 -32.17
C ARG A 291 -17.60 35.46 -32.86
#